data_AF-A0A2S4LYR6-F1
#
_entry.id   AF-A0A2S4LYR6-F1
#
_cell.length_a   1.000
_cell.length_b   1.000
_cell.length_c   1.000
_cell.angle_alpha   90.00
_cell.angle_beta   90.00
_cell.angle_gamma   90.00
#
_symmetry.space_group_name_H-M   'P 1'
#
loop_
_entity.id
_entity.type
_entity.pdbx_description
1 polymer ?
#
loop_
_entity_poly.entity_id
_entity_poly.type
_entity_poly.pdbx_seq_one_letter_code
_entity_poly.pdbx_strand_id
1 'polypeptide(L)'
;MRHLLRDKPAGTIRITATDHTVDTVIWPKLTDFLPAYPDIKVEISVDYGLRDIVADRFDIGVRTGDQVAKDMIAVRIAPDLKMVIVGAPAYLAKQKTPKSPQDLLQHDCITLRLTSAGGLYVLSAPVYFGILFT
;
A
#
# COMPACT_ATOMS: atom_id res chain seq x y z
N MET A 1 -26.68 -30.93 -14.93
CA MET A 1 -26.49 -31.03 -13.47
C MET A 1 -26.16 -29.63 -12.96
N ARG A 2 -27.14 -28.94 -12.35
CA ARG A 2 -27.02 -27.51 -11.94
C ARG A 2 -26.09 -27.40 -10.72
N HIS A 3 -25.04 -26.59 -10.81
CA HIS A 3 -24.30 -26.14 -9.65
C HIS A 3 -25.18 -25.18 -8.85
N LEU A 4 -25.77 -25.67 -7.75
CA LEU A 4 -26.34 -24.83 -6.69
C LEU A 4 -25.15 -24.12 -6.02
N LEU A 5 -24.80 -22.92 -6.51
CA LEU A 5 -23.97 -22.01 -5.71
C LEU A 5 -24.75 -21.69 -4.44
N ARG A 6 -24.08 -21.85 -3.29
CA ARG A 6 -24.60 -21.40 -2.00
C ARG A 6 -25.01 -19.93 -2.13
N ASP A 7 -26.24 -19.59 -1.76
CA ASP A 7 -26.78 -18.23 -1.79
C ASP A 7 -26.06 -17.24 -0.85
N LYS A 8 -25.10 -17.71 -0.06
CA LYS A 8 -24.25 -16.88 0.81
C LYS A 8 -22.77 -17.10 0.49
N PRO A 9 -22.00 -16.02 0.28
CA PRO A 9 -20.56 -16.13 0.09
C PRO A 9 -19.89 -16.71 1.35
N ALA A 10 -18.98 -17.66 1.15
CA ALA A 10 -18.28 -18.35 2.22
C ALA A 10 -16.91 -18.82 1.72
N GLY A 11 -15.95 -18.96 2.64
CA GLY A 11 -14.59 -19.41 2.33
C GLY A 11 -13.52 -18.44 2.84
N THR A 12 -12.27 -18.68 2.45
CA THR A 12 -11.14 -17.82 2.84
C THR A 12 -10.70 -16.98 1.65
N ILE A 13 -10.54 -15.68 1.86
CA ILE A 13 -10.00 -14.75 0.88
C ILE A 13 -8.61 -14.34 1.33
N ARG A 14 -7.60 -14.57 0.48
CA ARG A 14 -6.20 -14.25 0.74
C ARG A 14 -5.82 -12.97 0.00
N ILE A 15 -5.45 -11.94 0.76
CA ILE A 15 -5.11 -10.61 0.25
C ILE A 15 -3.63 -10.35 0.50
N THR A 16 -2.92 -9.82 -0.50
CA THR A 16 -1.60 -9.20 -0.29
C THR A 16 -1.69 -7.69 -0.49
N ALA A 17 -1.09 -6.91 0.41
CA ALA A 17 -1.10 -5.45 0.39
C ALA A 17 0.10 -4.86 1.16
N THR A 18 0.32 -3.55 1.07
CA THR A 18 1.22 -2.85 2.01
C THR A 18 0.52 -2.56 3.33
N ASP A 19 1.27 -2.42 4.41
CA ASP A 19 0.75 -2.03 5.75
C ASP A 19 -0.13 -0.78 5.69
N HIS A 20 0.35 0.28 5.02
CA HIS A 20 -0.41 1.51 4.88
C HIS A 20 -1.77 1.28 4.20
N THR A 21 -1.82 0.45 3.18
CA THR A 21 -3.06 0.09 2.47
C THR A 21 -3.98 -0.73 3.36
N VAL A 22 -3.42 -1.65 4.14
CA VAL A 22 -4.18 -2.46 5.10
C VAL A 22 -4.88 -1.56 6.09
N ASP A 23 -4.15 -0.63 6.72
CA ASP A 23 -4.68 0.22 7.78
C ASP A 23 -5.66 1.29 7.26
N THR A 24 -5.37 1.90 6.11
CA THR A 24 -6.14 3.05 5.62
C THR A 24 -7.29 2.69 4.69
N VAL A 25 -7.28 1.49 4.09
CA VAL A 25 -8.27 1.09 3.09
C VAL A 25 -8.93 -0.23 3.45
N ILE A 26 -8.17 -1.27 3.76
CA ILE A 26 -8.72 -2.63 3.89
C ILE A 26 -9.47 -2.79 5.22
N TRP A 27 -8.84 -2.47 6.36
CA TRP A 27 -9.50 -2.58 7.66
C TRP A 27 -10.79 -1.78 7.78
N PRO A 28 -10.85 -0.50 7.35
CA PRO A 28 -12.11 0.25 7.37
C PRO A 28 -13.23 -0.46 6.60
N LYS A 29 -12.93 -1.04 5.43
CA LYS A 29 -13.94 -1.74 4.62
C LYS A 29 -14.34 -3.09 5.22
N LEU A 30 -13.39 -3.85 5.77
CA LEU A 30 -13.67 -5.15 6.38
C LEU A 30 -14.46 -5.03 7.68
N THR A 31 -14.29 -3.92 8.41
CA THR A 31 -15.02 -3.63 9.65
C THR A 31 -16.52 -3.67 9.43
N ASP A 32 -17.00 -3.05 8.34
CA ASP A 32 -18.43 -3.03 8.00
C ASP A 32 -18.89 -4.30 7.26
N PHE A 33 -17.98 -4.93 6.50
CA PHE A 33 -18.30 -6.06 5.64
C PHE A 33 -18.40 -7.39 6.37
N LEU A 34 -17.43 -7.74 7.23
CA LEU A 34 -17.35 -9.06 7.86
C LEU A 34 -18.55 -9.39 8.77
N PRO A 35 -19.16 -8.44 9.52
CA PRO A 35 -20.37 -8.72 10.28
C PRO A 35 -21.55 -9.19 9.42
N ALA A 36 -21.64 -8.74 8.16
CA ALA A 36 -22.69 -9.15 7.22
C ALA A 36 -22.41 -10.52 6.57
N TYR A 37 -21.16 -10.98 6.59
CA TYR A 37 -20.71 -12.23 5.95
C TYR A 37 -19.83 -13.07 6.89
N PRO A 38 -20.41 -13.65 7.96
CA PRO A 38 -19.64 -14.35 9.00
C PRO A 38 -18.96 -15.65 8.53
N ASP A 39 -19.40 -16.21 7.39
CA ASP A 39 -18.81 -17.41 6.80
C ASP A 39 -17.57 -17.11 5.93
N ILE A 40 -17.22 -15.83 5.78
CA ILE A 40 -15.99 -15.38 5.11
C ILE A 40 -14.88 -15.22 6.14
N LYS A 41 -13.72 -15.78 5.83
CA LYS A 41 -12.46 -15.53 6.53
C LYS A 41 -11.54 -14.72 5.63
N VAL A 42 -10.76 -13.82 6.21
CA VAL A 42 -9.78 -13.02 5.47
C VAL A 42 -8.40 -13.26 6.04
N GLU A 43 -7.47 -13.64 5.17
CA GLU A 43 -6.04 -13.73 5.46
C GLU A 43 -5.34 -12.57 4.75
N ILE A 44 -4.57 -11.77 5.49
CA ILE A 44 -3.82 -10.64 4.92
C ILE A 44 -2.33 -10.87 5.08
N SER A 45 -1.60 -10.81 3.98
CA SER A 45 -0.14 -10.79 3.95
C SER A 45 0.34 -9.37 3.64
N VAL A 46 1.04 -8.76 4.59
CA VAL A 46 1.72 -7.47 4.38
C VAL A 46 3.06 -7.72 3.69
N ASP A 47 3.18 -7.27 2.44
CA ASP A 47 4.42 -7.39 1.67
C ASP A 47 4.57 -6.19 0.71
N TYR A 48 5.79 -5.65 0.69
CA TYR A 48 6.20 -4.55 -0.19
C TYR A 48 6.76 -5.03 -1.54
N GLY A 49 6.92 -6.34 -1.71
CA GLY A 49 7.28 -6.97 -2.96
C GLY A 49 6.10 -6.99 -3.94
N LEU A 50 6.43 -6.82 -5.21
CA LEU A 50 5.54 -7.08 -6.34
C LEU A 50 5.40 -8.60 -6.55
N ARG A 51 4.87 -9.28 -5.53
CA ARG A 51 4.61 -10.72 -5.54
C ARG A 51 3.63 -11.06 -6.64
N ASP A 52 3.90 -12.16 -7.34
CA ASP A 52 2.94 -12.73 -8.28
C ASP A 52 1.82 -13.39 -7.48
N ILE A 53 0.66 -12.72 -7.45
CA ILE A 53 -0.50 -13.21 -6.69
C ILE A 53 -1.00 -14.56 -7.17
N VAL A 54 -0.77 -14.93 -8.44
CA VAL A 54 -1.17 -16.22 -8.99
C VAL A 54 -0.23 -17.31 -8.48
N ALA A 55 1.08 -17.09 -8.62
CA ALA A 55 2.08 -18.05 -8.16
C ALA A 55 2.01 -18.28 -6.64
N ASP A 56 1.77 -17.21 -5.88
CA ASP A 56 1.73 -17.24 -4.41
C ASP A 56 0.33 -17.55 -3.83
N ARG A 57 -0.66 -17.85 -4.69
CA ARG A 57 -2.02 -18.25 -4.31
C ARG A 57 -2.74 -17.21 -3.45
N PHE A 58 -2.63 -15.95 -3.84
CA PHE A 58 -3.47 -14.86 -3.35
C PHE A 58 -4.67 -14.67 -4.30
N ASP A 59 -5.83 -14.37 -3.71
CA ASP A 59 -7.04 -14.06 -4.48
C ASP A 59 -7.04 -12.59 -4.93
N ILE A 60 -6.44 -11.70 -4.12
CA ILE A 60 -6.44 -10.25 -4.35
C ILE A 60 -5.06 -9.65 -4.05
N GLY A 61 -4.51 -8.92 -5.02
CA GLY A 61 -3.39 -8.02 -4.82
C GLY A 61 -3.87 -6.57 -4.76
N VAL A 62 -3.60 -5.88 -3.65
CA VAL A 62 -3.84 -4.43 -3.56
C VAL A 62 -2.51 -3.69 -3.65
N ARG A 63 -2.37 -2.86 -4.67
CA ARG A 63 -1.14 -2.14 -5.02
C ARG A 63 -1.47 -0.72 -5.49
N THR A 64 -0.45 0.14 -5.58
CA THR A 64 -0.58 1.45 -6.25
C THR A 64 -0.84 1.23 -7.74
N GLY A 65 -1.68 2.07 -8.35
CA GLY A 65 -2.28 1.79 -9.67
C GLY A 65 -1.29 1.67 -10.84
N ASP A 66 -0.06 2.15 -10.66
CA ASP A 66 1.06 2.02 -11.59
C ASP A 66 1.77 0.65 -11.53
N GLN A 67 1.40 -0.21 -10.57
CA GLN A 67 2.07 -1.48 -10.25
C GLN A 67 1.21 -2.72 -10.57
N VAL A 68 0.28 -2.62 -11.52
CA VAL A 68 -0.61 -3.74 -11.91
C VAL A 68 0.11 -4.64 -12.91
N ALA A 69 0.21 -5.94 -12.61
CA ALA A 69 0.82 -6.92 -13.50
C ALA A 69 0.00 -7.10 -14.79
N LYS A 70 0.69 -7.46 -15.88
CA LYS A 70 0.08 -7.77 -17.17
C LYS A 70 -0.96 -8.89 -16.98
N ASP A 71 -2.11 -8.76 -17.63
CA ASP A 71 -3.22 -9.72 -17.61
C ASP A 71 -4.07 -9.77 -16.31
N MET A 72 -3.94 -8.78 -15.42
CA MET A 72 -4.84 -8.60 -14.27
C MET A 72 -5.94 -7.56 -14.53
N ILE A 73 -7.14 -7.80 -13.98
CA ILE A 73 -8.22 -6.81 -13.94
C ILE A 73 -8.02 -5.92 -12.72
N ALA A 74 -7.70 -4.65 -12.92
CA ALA A 74 -7.57 -3.67 -11.85
C ALA A 74 -8.92 -3.00 -11.56
N VAL A 75 -9.30 -2.98 -10.28
CA VAL A 75 -10.45 -2.21 -9.79
C VAL A 75 -9.95 -1.15 -8.83
N ARG A 76 -10.39 0.09 -9.04
CA ARG A 76 -10.08 1.18 -8.13
C ARG A 76 -10.88 1.05 -6.83
N ILE A 77 -10.18 0.92 -5.70
CA ILE A 77 -10.84 0.74 -4.39
C ILE A 77 -10.69 1.93 -3.43
N ALA A 78 -9.85 2.92 -3.75
CA ALA A 78 -9.62 4.10 -2.91
C ALA A 78 -9.30 5.35 -3.77
N PRO A 79 -9.43 6.58 -3.23
CA PRO A 79 -8.96 7.82 -3.87
C PRO A 79 -7.45 7.85 -4.11
N ASP A 80 -6.95 8.83 -4.86
CA ASP A 80 -5.51 8.95 -5.09
C ASP A 80 -4.81 9.30 -3.78
N LEU A 81 -3.73 8.60 -3.48
CA LEU A 81 -2.88 8.94 -2.35
C LEU A 81 -2.14 10.23 -2.69
N LYS A 82 -2.26 11.24 -1.81
CA LYS A 82 -1.52 12.49 -1.89
C LYS A 82 -0.37 12.46 -0.91
N MET A 83 0.81 12.81 -1.39
CA MET A 83 2.04 12.59 -0.67
C MET A 83 2.80 13.89 -0.53
N VAL A 84 3.40 14.07 0.64
CA VAL A 84 3.99 15.34 1.06
C VAL A 84 5.31 15.07 1.76
N ILE A 85 6.28 15.94 1.50
CA ILE A 85 7.52 15.99 2.26
C ILE A 85 7.25 16.80 3.51
N VAL A 86 7.54 16.23 4.68
CA VAL A 86 7.42 16.92 5.96
C VAL A 86 8.78 16.92 6.65
N GLY A 87 8.97 17.85 7.57
CA GLY A 87 10.17 17.88 8.40
C GLY A 87 9.83 18.43 9.77
N ALA A 88 10.56 17.97 10.79
CA ALA A 88 10.43 18.54 12.12
C ALA A 88 10.69 20.06 12.07
N PRO A 89 9.86 20.89 12.74
CA PRO A 89 10.06 22.33 12.75
C PRO A 89 11.47 22.75 13.21
N ALA A 90 12.03 22.04 14.21
CA ALA A 90 13.37 22.30 14.72
C ALA A 90 14.49 22.05 13.70
N TYR A 91 14.32 21.07 12.82
CA TYR A 91 15.24 20.77 11.73
C TYR A 91 15.14 21.86 10.64
N LEU A 92 13.91 22.16 10.21
CA LEU A 92 13.65 23.14 9.16
C LEU A 92 14.03 24.57 9.56
N ALA A 93 14.05 24.91 10.85
CA ALA A 93 14.50 26.21 11.33
C ALA A 93 16.01 26.45 11.10
N LYS A 94 16.81 25.38 11.00
CA LYS A 94 18.27 25.44 10.82
C LYS A 94 18.71 25.24 9.37
N GLN A 95 17.79 24.82 8.51
CA GLN A 95 18.08 24.44 7.13
C GLN A 95 17.34 25.35 6.14
N LYS A 96 17.88 25.49 4.92
CA LYS A 96 17.18 26.20 3.86
C LYS A 96 15.94 25.41 3.45
N THR A 97 14.80 26.07 3.24
CA THR A 97 13.60 25.39 2.74
C THR A 97 13.84 24.90 1.30
N PRO A 98 13.63 23.60 1.01
CA PRO A 98 13.78 23.08 -0.34
C PRO A 98 12.74 23.72 -1.27
N LYS A 99 13.17 24.12 -2.47
CA LYS A 99 12.31 24.70 -3.53
C LYS A 99 12.14 23.75 -4.71
N SER A 100 13.03 22.78 -4.82
CA SER A 100 13.01 21.70 -5.82
C SER A 100 13.33 20.36 -5.15
N PRO A 101 12.94 19.22 -5.76
CA PRO A 101 13.32 17.91 -5.26
C PRO A 101 14.83 17.71 -5.15
N GLN A 102 15.62 18.34 -6.02
CA GLN A 102 17.08 18.25 -6.02
C GLN A 102 17.69 18.86 -4.75
N ASP A 103 17.04 19.85 -4.14
CA ASP A 103 17.49 20.47 -2.90
C ASP A 103 17.51 19.47 -1.74
N LEU A 104 16.69 18.39 -1.81
CA LEU A 104 16.66 17.34 -0.79
C LEU A 104 17.97 16.57 -0.68
N LEU A 105 18.85 16.61 -1.69
CA LEU A 105 20.19 16.05 -1.61
C LEU A 105 21.07 16.77 -0.58
N GLN A 106 20.68 17.98 -0.15
CA GLN A 106 21.33 18.75 0.90
C GLN A 106 20.63 18.60 2.26
N HIS A 107 19.64 17.71 2.36
CA HIS A 107 18.89 17.42 3.58
C HIS A 107 19.11 15.98 4.04
N ASP A 108 18.94 15.77 5.35
CA ASP A 108 19.13 14.48 6.02
C ASP A 108 17.88 13.61 5.88
N CYS A 109 17.52 13.23 4.65
CA CYS A 109 16.26 12.54 4.40
C CYS A 109 16.20 11.13 5.04
N ILE A 110 15.11 10.85 5.76
CA ILE A 110 14.76 9.48 6.16
C ILE A 110 14.13 8.77 4.96
N THR A 111 14.67 7.59 4.62
CA THR A 111 14.24 6.80 3.46
C THR A 111 13.88 5.38 3.87
N LEU A 112 12.89 4.80 3.19
CA LEU A 112 12.52 3.40 3.36
C LEU A 112 13.40 2.53 2.45
N ARG A 113 13.93 1.44 2.98
CA ARG A 113 14.59 0.41 2.17
C ARG A 113 13.59 -0.69 1.83
N LEU A 114 13.40 -0.95 0.55
CA LEU A 114 12.52 -2.02 0.07
C LEU A 114 13.37 -3.27 -0.18
N THR A 115 13.43 -4.15 0.80
CA THR A 115 14.24 -5.38 0.77
C THR A 115 13.88 -6.29 -0.40
N SER A 116 12.60 -6.33 -0.79
CA SER A 116 12.08 -7.12 -1.89
C SER A 116 12.21 -6.43 -3.27
N ALA A 117 12.42 -5.12 -3.32
CA ALA A 117 12.56 -4.34 -4.57
C ALA A 117 14.02 -3.91 -4.85
N GLY A 118 14.99 -4.40 -4.06
CA GLY A 118 16.42 -4.32 -4.37
C GLY A 118 17.09 -2.97 -4.11
N GLY A 119 16.48 -2.04 -3.37
CA GLY A 119 17.06 -0.70 -3.20
C GLY A 119 16.43 0.18 -2.12
N LEU A 120 16.99 1.39 -1.97
CA LEU A 120 16.32 2.47 -1.27
C LEU A 120 15.13 2.93 -2.10
N TYR A 121 14.02 3.22 -1.44
CA TYR A 121 12.89 3.87 -2.07
C TYR A 121 13.34 5.25 -2.57
N VAL A 122 13.24 5.46 -3.88
CA VAL A 122 13.58 6.74 -4.50
C VAL A 122 12.37 7.65 -4.40
N LEU A 123 12.56 8.85 -3.83
CA LEU A 123 11.57 9.94 -3.84
C LEU A 123 11.46 10.51 -5.27
N SER A 124 11.06 9.70 -6.24
CA SER A 124 10.58 10.19 -7.53
C SER A 124 9.12 10.59 -7.33
N ALA A 125 8.81 11.87 -7.48
CA ALA A 125 7.47 12.40 -7.27
C ALA A 125 6.38 11.61 -8.05
N PRO A 126 5.14 11.50 -7.56
CA PRO A 126 4.59 12.03 -6.30
C PRO A 126 4.04 10.91 -5.41
N VAL A 127 4.87 10.16 -4.68
CA VAL A 127 4.35 9.24 -3.65
C VAL A 127 5.39 9.00 -2.54
N TYR A 128 5.02 8.98 -1.24
CA TYR A 128 5.87 8.58 -0.10
C TYR A 128 6.07 9.62 1.04
N PHE A 129 6.03 9.20 2.31
CA PHE A 129 6.09 9.94 3.59
C PHE A 129 7.55 10.03 4.06
N GLY A 130 7.99 11.18 4.56
CA GLY A 130 9.31 11.32 5.19
C GLY A 130 9.18 12.17 6.44
N ILE A 131 9.35 11.57 7.62
CA ILE A 131 9.55 12.32 8.86
C ILE A 131 11.05 12.60 8.96
N LEU A 132 11.44 13.85 9.27
CA LEU A 132 12.78 14.17 9.76
C LEU A 132 12.70 14.28 11.29
N PHE A 133 13.52 13.53 12.05
CA PHE A 133 13.61 13.67 13.51
C PHE A 133 14.94 14.28 13.97
N THR A 134 14.81 15.00 15.10
CA THR A 134 15.73 15.73 16.01
C THR A 134 17.03 16.31 15.47
#